data_AF-A0A9E4KBA3-F1
#
_entry.id   AF-A0A9E4KBA3-F1
#
_cell.length_a   1.000
_cell.length_b   1.000
_cell.length_c   1.000
_cell.angle_alpha   90.00
_cell.angle_beta   90.00
_cell.angle_gamma   90.00
#
_symmetry.space_group_name_H-M   'P 1'
#
loop_
_entity.id
_entity.type
_entity.pdbx_description
1 polymer ?
#
loop_
_entity_poly.entity_id
_entity_poly.type
_entity_poly.pdbx_seq_one_letter_code
_entity_poly.pdbx_strand_id
1 'polypeptide(L)'
;MWVVKFGGSLFDADNLKNWLSLFANHSSLIIVPGGGPFADQVRLAQRQFGFDDSTAHGMALQAMEQYGRMLCGMQPGLSPAGDAETIYRTLERGDT
;
A
#
# COMPACT_ATOMS: atom_id res chain seq x y z
N MET A 1 18.06 -5.41 0.44
CA MET A 1 16.70 -4.98 0.06
C MET A 1 15.68 -5.82 0.81
N TRP A 2 14.76 -5.19 1.53
CA TRP A 2 13.70 -5.87 2.28
C TRP A 2 12.35 -5.55 1.65
N VAL A 3 11.45 -6.53 1.57
CA VAL A 3 10.08 -6.33 1.09
C VAL A 3 9.13 -6.67 2.22
N VAL A 4 8.38 -5.69 2.69
CA VAL A 4 7.43 -5.82 3.80
C VAL A 4 6.02 -5.82 3.23
N LYS A 5 5.33 -6.96 3.33
CA LYS A 5 3.88 -7.00 3.06
C LYS A 5 3.15 -6.33 4.21
N PHE A 6 2.55 -5.18 3.94
CA PHE A 6 1.74 -4.47 4.91
C PHE A 6 0.27 -4.92 4.78
N GLY A 7 -0.29 -5.54 5.82
CA GLY A 7 -1.64 -6.09 5.79
C GLY A 7 -2.73 -5.01 5.78
N GLY A 8 -3.89 -5.29 5.17
CA GLY A 8 -5.02 -4.35 5.16
C GLY A 8 -5.61 -4.09 6.54
N SER A 9 -5.55 -5.08 7.44
CA SER A 9 -5.99 -4.98 8.84
C SER A 9 -5.11 -4.08 9.71
N LEU A 10 -4.02 -3.53 9.16
CA LEU A 10 -3.15 -2.58 9.87
C LEU A 10 -3.53 -1.12 9.61
N PHE A 11 -4.62 -0.87 8.88
CA PHE A 11 -5.08 0.46 8.49
C PHE A 11 -5.34 1.39 9.68
N ASP A 12 -5.89 0.86 10.76
CA ASP A 12 -6.28 1.57 11.98
C ASP A 12 -5.46 1.12 13.20
N ALA A 13 -4.36 0.39 12.98
CA ALA A 13 -3.51 -0.06 14.07
C ALA A 13 -2.88 1.14 14.82
N ASP A 14 -2.95 1.13 16.15
CA ASP A 14 -2.42 2.21 17.01
C ASP A 14 -0.94 2.53 16.71
N ASN A 15 -0.17 1.52 16.34
CA ASN A 15 1.26 1.63 16.04
C ASN A 15 1.60 1.98 14.58
N LEU A 16 0.60 2.22 13.72
CA LEU A 16 0.82 2.48 12.30
C LEU A 16 1.87 3.57 12.06
N LYS A 17 1.72 4.74 12.68
CA LYS A 17 2.67 5.85 12.52
C LYS A 17 4.09 5.49 12.96
N ASN A 18 4.21 4.73 14.06
CA ASN A 18 5.52 4.31 14.57
C ASN A 18 6.21 3.36 13.59
N TRP A 19 5.48 2.41 13.01
CA TRP A 19 6.04 1.52 11.99
C TRP A 19 6.46 2.26 10.73
N LEU A 20 5.63 3.18 10.22
CA LEU A 20 6.01 3.98 9.04
C LEU A 20 7.27 4.81 9.29
N SER A 21 7.41 5.39 10.49
CA SER A 21 8.63 6.12 10.87
C SER A 21 9.86 5.20 10.91
N LEU A 22 9.73 3.99 11.47
CA LEU A 22 10.82 3.01 11.45
C LEU A 22 11.19 2.60 10.03
N PHE A 23 10.21 2.40 9.15
CA PHE A 23 10.44 2.01 7.76
C PHE A 23 11.10 3.11 6.95
N ALA A 24 10.66 4.36 7.08
CA ALA A 24 11.24 5.51 6.38
C ALA A 24 12.72 5.76 6.74
N ASN A 25 13.16 5.28 7.91
CA ASN A 25 14.57 5.37 8.33
C ASN A 25 15.41 4.15 7.92
N HIS A 26 14.80 3.14 7.27
CA HIS A 26 15.50 1.94 6.84
C HIS A 26 15.83 2.02 5.35
N SER A 27 17.12 2.06 5.01
CA SER A 27 17.53 2.08 3.61
C SER A 27 17.13 0.79 2.88
N SER A 28 16.76 0.92 1.61
CA SER A 28 16.44 -0.20 0.73
C SER A 28 15.29 -1.11 1.21
N LEU A 29 14.23 -0.54 1.75
CA LEU A 29 13.00 -1.23 2.14
C LEU A 29 11.88 -0.90 1.15
N ILE A 30 11.01 -1.87 0.85
CA ILE A 30 9.81 -1.69 0.03
C ILE A 30 8.60 -2.10 0.87
N ILE A 31 7.59 -1.24 0.92
CA ILE A 31 6.30 -1.54 1.58
C ILE A 31 5.28 -1.92 0.51
N VAL A 32 4.68 -3.12 0.62
CA VAL A 32 3.63 -3.59 -0.28
C VAL A 32 2.28 -3.60 0.47
N PRO A 33 1.47 -2.54 0.37
CA PRO A 33 0.20 -2.42 1.09
C PRO A 33 -0.83 -3.47 0.65
N GLY A 34 -1.74 -3.82 1.55
CA GLY A 34 -2.96 -4.56 1.22
C GLY A 34 -4.03 -3.61 0.73
N GLY A 35 -5.28 -4.06 0.63
CA GLY A 35 -6.38 -3.19 0.21
C GLY A 35 -7.04 -2.42 1.35
N GLY A 36 -6.88 -2.86 2.60
CA GLY A 36 -7.51 -2.25 3.77
C GLY A 36 -9.02 -2.02 3.61
N PRO A 37 -9.57 -0.99 4.27
CA PRO A 37 -10.96 -0.59 4.11
C PRO A 37 -11.35 -0.24 2.66
N PHE A 38 -10.40 0.17 1.82
CA PHE A 38 -10.66 0.43 0.40
C PHE A 38 -11.09 -0.85 -0.34
N ALA A 39 -10.40 -1.98 -0.12
CA ALA A 39 -10.82 -3.25 -0.71
C ALA A 39 -12.06 -3.85 -0.04
N ASP A 40 -12.37 -3.46 1.20
CA ASP A 40 -13.63 -3.84 1.83
C ASP A 40 -14.82 -3.17 1.12
N GLN A 41 -14.66 -1.92 0.66
CA GLN A 41 -15.66 -1.26 -0.20
C GLN A 41 -15.83 -1.97 -1.54
N VAL A 42 -14.74 -2.48 -2.14
CA VAL A 42 -14.83 -3.30 -3.36
C VAL A 42 -15.67 -4.56 -3.12
N ARG A 43 -15.45 -5.27 -2.00
CA ARG A 43 -16.24 -6.46 -1.65
C ARG A 43 -17.71 -6.13 -1.38
N LEU A 44 -17.99 -5.00 -0.73
CA LEU A 44 -19.36 -4.52 -0.53
C LEU A 44 -20.04 -4.22 -1.87
N ALA A 45 -19.37 -3.49 -2.75
CA ALA A 45 -19.87 -3.19 -4.08
C ALA A 45 -20.09 -4.46 -4.90
N GLN A 46 -19.17 -5.43 -4.86
CA GLN A 46 -19.32 -6.70 -5.57
C GLN A 46 -20.56 -7.46 -5.10
N ARG A 47 -20.78 -7.55 -3.77
CA ARG A 47 -22.00 -8.16 -3.21
C ARG A 47 -23.28 -7.43 -3.62
N GLN A 48 -23.22 -6.11 -3.72
CA GLN A 48 -24.38 -5.28 -4.04
C GLN A 48 -24.74 -5.30 -5.52
N PHE A 49 -23.75 -5.28 -6.42
CA PHE A 49 -23.95 -5.09 -7.86
C PHE A 49 -23.67 -6.34 -8.70
N GLY A 50 -23.04 -7.37 -8.12
CA GLY A 50 -22.89 -8.69 -8.75
C GLY A 50 -21.92 -8.73 -9.94
N PHE A 51 -20.91 -7.86 -10.00
CA PHE A 51 -19.86 -7.94 -11.02
C PHE A 51 -18.89 -9.11 -10.76
N ASP A 52 -18.20 -9.54 -11.82
CA ASP A 52 -17.32 -10.71 -11.78
C ASP A 52 -16.06 -10.52 -10.92
N ASP A 53 -15.44 -11.64 -10.55
CA ASP A 53 -14.24 -11.67 -9.71
C ASP A 53 -13.02 -10.99 -10.36
N SER A 54 -12.94 -10.99 -11.69
CA SER A 54 -11.85 -10.32 -12.40
C SER A 54 -11.94 -8.80 -12.26
N THR A 55 -13.14 -8.26 -12.39
CA THR A 55 -13.47 -6.85 -12.17
C THR A 55 -13.21 -6.48 -10.70
N ALA A 56 -13.67 -7.30 -9.77
CA ALA A 56 -13.42 -7.11 -8.33
C ALA A 56 -11.92 -7.13 -8.00
N HIS A 57 -11.16 -8.03 -8.63
CA HIS A 57 -9.72 -8.12 -8.45
C HIS A 57 -9.02 -6.84 -8.93
N GLY A 58 -9.35 -6.32 -10.13
CA GLY A 58 -8.79 -5.07 -10.63
C GLY A 58 -9.10 -3.88 -9.71
N MET A 59 -10.33 -3.78 -9.21
CA MET A 59 -10.71 -2.77 -8.22
C MET A 59 -9.94 -2.92 -6.90
N ALA A 60 -9.69 -4.15 -6.44
CA ALA A 60 -8.92 -4.41 -5.23
C ALA A 60 -7.44 -3.98 -5.38
N LEU A 61 -6.84 -4.12 -6.58
CA LEU A 61 -5.50 -3.60 -6.84
C LEU A 61 -5.46 -2.07 -6.77
N GLN A 62 -6.48 -1.39 -7.30
CA GLN A 62 -6.61 0.07 -7.16
C GLN A 62 -6.78 0.50 -5.69
N ALA A 63 -7.52 -0.28 -4.90
CA ALA A 63 -7.61 -0.09 -3.45
C ALA A 63 -6.26 -0.24 -2.74
N MET A 64 -5.40 -1.17 -3.18
CA MET A 64 -4.03 -1.30 -2.67
C MET A 64 -3.19 -0.07 -3.00
N GLU A 65 -3.32 0.46 -4.22
CA GLU A 65 -2.64 1.71 -4.62
C GLU A 65 -3.10 2.90 -3.77
N GLN A 66 -4.42 3.04 -3.54
CA GLN A 66 -4.98 4.07 -2.66
C GLN A 66 -4.39 3.99 -1.25
N TYR A 67 -4.29 2.78 -0.70
CA TYR A 67 -3.68 2.60 0.61
C TYR A 67 -2.19 2.99 0.61
N GLY A 68 -1.42 2.58 -0.40
CA GLY A 68 -0.01 2.97 -0.54
C GLY A 68 0.19 4.48 -0.61
N ARG A 69 -0.64 5.19 -1.38
CA ARG A 69 -0.61 6.65 -1.47
C ARG A 69 -0.93 7.32 -0.13
N MET A 70 -1.90 6.78 0.62
CA MET A 70 -2.21 7.26 1.96
C MET A 70 -1.00 7.11 2.89
N LEU A 71 -0.33 5.95 2.88
CA LEU A 71 0.87 5.73 3.71
C LEU A 71 1.98 6.75 3.38
N CYS A 72 2.22 7.02 2.09
CA CYS A 72 3.19 8.04 1.66
C CYS A 72 2.78 9.45 2.11
N GLY A 73 1.49 9.78 2.06
CA GLY A 73 0.97 11.05 2.56
C GLY A 73 1.05 11.20 4.08
N MET A 74 1.13 10.10 4.83
CA MET A 74 1.21 10.10 6.30
C MET A 74 2.64 10.24 6.83
N GLN A 75 3.65 9.78 6.08
CA GLN A 75 5.04 9.74 6.54
C GLN A 75 6.02 10.26 5.49
N PRO A 76 6.69 11.40 5.74
CA PRO A 76 7.81 11.85 4.93
C PRO A 76 8.91 10.79 4.82
N GLY A 77 9.56 10.74 3.65
CA GLY A 77 10.59 9.73 3.35
C GLY A 77 10.06 8.44 2.72
N LEU A 78 8.73 8.29 2.62
CA LEU A 78 8.08 7.26 1.82
C LEU A 78 7.69 7.82 0.44
N SER A 79 7.95 7.05 -0.61
CA SER A 79 7.62 7.42 -2.00
C SER A 79 6.75 6.36 -2.68
N PRO A 80 5.72 6.76 -3.45
CA PRO A 80 4.90 5.81 -4.19
C PRO A 80 5.70 5.21 -5.36
N ALA A 81 5.58 3.90 -5.56
CA ALA A 81 6.14 3.21 -6.72
C ALA A 81 5.13 2.17 -7.24
N GLY A 82 4.68 2.35 -8.49
CA GLY A 82 3.66 1.50 -9.13
C GLY A 82 4.22 0.38 -10.02
N ASP A 83 5.52 0.41 -10.30
CA ASP A 83 6.21 -0.54 -11.17
C ASP A 83 7.65 -0.76 -10.71
N ALA A 84 8.28 -1.80 -11.26
CA ALA A 84 9.64 -2.17 -10.90
C ALA A 84 10.66 -1.06 -11.20
N GLU A 85 10.48 -0.33 -12.31
CA GLU A 85 11.38 0.75 -12.70
C GLU A 85 11.38 1.88 -11.67
N THR A 86 10.19 2.29 -11.24
CA THR A 86 10.01 3.33 -10.22
C THR A 86 10.55 2.86 -8.87
N ILE A 87 10.35 1.58 -8.51
CA ILE A 87 10.94 1.00 -7.29
C ILE A 87 12.47 1.17 -7.31
N TYR A 88 13.15 0.74 -8.37
CA TYR A 88 14.60 0.83 -8.43
C TYR A 88 15.10 2.28 -8.38
N ARG A 89 14.46 3.20 -9.12
CA ARG A 89 14.81 4.62 -9.09
C ARG A 89 14.62 5.27 -7.72
N THR A 90 13.58 4.90 -6.99
CA THR A 90 13.32 5.39 -5.63
C THR A 90 14.40 4.90 -4.66
N LEU A 91 14.75 3.61 -4.72
CA LEU A 91 15.78 3.03 -3.85
C LEU A 91 17.17 3.64 -4.11
N GLU A 92 17.50 3.99 -5.36
CA GLU A 92 18.76 4.68 -5.71
C GLU A 92 18.87 6.08 -5.09
N ARG A 93 17.74 6.75 -4.82
CA ARG A 93 17.70 8.06 -4.14
C ARG A 93 17.85 7.97 -2.62
N GLY A 94 17.79 6.76 -2.07
CA GLY A 94 17.82 6.51 -0.63
C GLY A 94 16.46 6.63 0.06
N ASP A 95 15.38 6.82 -0.71
CA ASP A 95 14.01 6.81 -0.21
C ASP A 95 13.50 5.36 -0.01
N THR A 96 12.43 5.22 0.77
CA THR A 96 11.69 3.96 0.96
C THR A 96 10.41 3.94 0.11
#